data_AF-A0A1X0QV63-F1
#
_entry.id   AF-A0A1X0QV63-F1
#
_cell.length_a   1.000
_cell.length_b   1.000
_cell.length_c   1.000
_cell.angle_alpha   90.00
_cell.angle_beta   90.00
_cell.angle_gamma   90.00
#
_symmetry.space_group_name_H-M   'P 1'
#
loop_
_entity.id
_entity.type
_entity.pdbx_description
1 polymer ?
#
loop_
_entity_poly.entity_id
_entity_poly.type
_entity_poly.pdbx_seq_one_letter_code
_entity_poly.pdbx_strand_id
1 'polypeptide(L)'
;MDYRTGFRLKRRLVSEINCQKGLQNVRFIPLSQVHPYIAEFHTIRVGIKPSKDWATTGVIDQYFPQDSFCVVRITDLRGEHVHVYITGKAYKQYERAIGMGSILVLKRPESLCPPDVKKNE
;
A
#
# COMPACT_ATOMS: atom_id res chain seq x y z
N MET A 1 1.00 12.77 -16.93
CA MET A 1 1.15 11.40 -16.41
C MET A 1 1.92 11.53 -15.10
N ASP A 2 1.54 10.86 -14.01
CA ASP A 2 2.37 10.85 -12.80
C ASP A 2 3.50 9.84 -13.01
N TYR A 3 4.73 10.33 -13.10
CA TYR A 3 5.88 9.52 -13.51
C TYR A 3 6.25 8.43 -12.49
N ARG A 4 5.81 8.55 -11.23
CA ARG A 4 6.14 7.58 -10.18
C ARG A 4 5.10 6.48 -10.06
N THR A 5 3.84 6.79 -10.34
CA THR A 5 2.75 5.80 -10.27
C THR A 5 2.39 5.19 -11.62
N GLY A 6 2.82 5.81 -12.72
CA GLY A 6 2.47 5.38 -14.08
C GLY A 6 1.01 5.68 -14.46
N PHE A 7 0.23 6.27 -13.56
CA PHE A 7 -1.18 6.57 -13.78
C PHE A 7 -1.41 8.03 -14.20
N ARG A 8 -2.48 8.25 -14.98
CA ARG A 8 -2.98 9.60 -15.27
C ARG A 8 -4.05 9.98 -14.25
N LEU A 9 -3.76 11.00 -13.45
CA LEU A 9 -4.69 11.50 -12.43
C LEU A 9 -5.71 12.46 -13.06
N LYS A 10 -6.99 12.27 -12.74
CA LYS A 10 -8.05 13.25 -13.05
C LYS A 10 -7.97 14.47 -12.12
N ARG A 11 -7.73 14.23 -10.83
CA ARG A 11 -7.55 15.26 -9.80
C ARG A 11 -6.51 14.78 -8.79
N ARG A 12 -5.58 15.67 -8.42
CA ARG A 12 -4.55 15.40 -7.42
C ARG A 12 -5.00 15.99 -6.07
N LEU A 13 -4.91 15.19 -5.00
CA LEU A 13 -5.28 15.61 -3.63
C LEU A 13 -4.08 16.00 -2.77
N VAL A 14 -2.91 15.42 -3.05
CA VAL A 14 -1.65 15.72 -2.36
C VAL A 14 -0.74 16.44 -3.34
N SER A 15 -0.19 17.60 -2.99
CA SER A 15 0.68 18.36 -3.88
C SER A 15 1.90 17.54 -4.32
N GLU A 16 2.39 17.79 -5.53
CA GLU A 16 3.54 17.06 -6.06
C GLU A 16 4.77 17.20 -5.17
N ILE A 17 5.02 18.40 -4.63
CA ILE A 17 6.12 18.66 -3.69
C ILE A 17 6.01 17.76 -2.45
N ASN A 18 4.80 17.61 -1.89
CA ASN A 18 4.58 16.76 -0.72
C ASN A 18 4.72 15.28 -1.07
N CYS A 19 4.29 14.86 -2.27
CA CYS A 19 4.55 13.50 -2.77
C CYS A 19 6.05 13.24 -2.92
N GLN A 20 6.80 14.18 -3.50
CA GLN A 20 8.24 14.03 -3.71
C GLN A 20 8.99 13.96 -2.37
N LYS A 21 8.74 14.89 -1.45
CA LYS A 21 9.29 14.88 -0.09
C LYS A 21 8.89 13.62 0.67
N GLY A 22 7.62 13.23 0.57
CA GLY A 22 7.10 12.02 1.18
C GLY A 22 7.81 10.77 0.66
N LEU A 23 8.12 10.70 -0.63
CA LEU A 23 8.77 9.55 -1.25
C LEU A 23 10.30 9.70 -1.37
N GLN A 24 10.93 10.62 -0.65
CA GLN A 24 12.39 10.64 -0.53
C GLN A 24 12.86 9.45 0.30
N ASN A 25 14.00 8.87 -0.11
CA ASN A 25 14.69 7.78 0.59
C ASN A 25 13.84 6.53 0.84
N VAL A 26 12.83 6.27 0.00
CA VAL A 26 12.07 5.02 0.03
C VAL A 26 12.27 4.26 -1.27
N ARG A 27 12.45 2.94 -1.15
CA ARG A 27 12.47 2.03 -2.30
C ARG A 27 11.04 1.82 -2.79
N PHE A 28 10.77 2.09 -4.06
CA PHE A 28 9.48 1.77 -4.65
C PHE A 28 9.44 0.28 -5.03
N ILE A 29 8.40 -0.42 -4.57
CA ILE A 29 8.15 -1.84 -4.83
C ILE A 29 6.86 -1.95 -5.65
N PRO A 30 6.90 -2.43 -6.90
CA PRO A 30 5.70 -2.72 -7.67
C PRO A 30 4.78 -3.71 -6.95
N LEU A 31 3.45 -3.60 -7.11
CA LEU A 31 2.50 -4.48 -6.44
C LEU A 31 2.79 -5.97 -6.65
N SER A 32 3.18 -6.35 -7.87
CA SER A 32 3.62 -7.72 -8.23
C SER A 32 4.77 -8.28 -7.37
N GLN A 33 5.54 -7.41 -6.72
CA GLN A 33 6.69 -7.78 -5.89
C GLN A 33 6.44 -7.59 -4.41
N VAL A 34 5.29 -7.05 -3.99
CA VAL A 34 5.00 -6.76 -2.59
C VAL A 34 4.96 -8.04 -1.74
N HIS A 35 4.27 -9.08 -2.21
CA HIS A 35 4.21 -10.35 -1.47
C HIS A 35 5.59 -11.02 -1.29
N PRO A 36 6.39 -11.23 -2.35
CA PRO A 36 7.77 -11.71 -2.19
C PRO A 36 8.63 -10.85 -1.26
N TYR A 37 8.56 -9.52 -1.41
CA TYR A 37 9.33 -8.58 -0.60
C TYR A 37 8.97 -8.65 0.90
N ILE A 38 7.68 -8.79 1.21
CA ILE A 38 7.21 -8.98 2.58
C ILE A 38 7.69 -10.33 3.14
N ALA A 39 7.62 -11.41 2.35
CA ALA A 39 8.04 -12.73 2.77
C ALA A 39 9.51 -12.77 3.23
N GLU A 40 10.40 -12.00 2.58
CA GLU A 40 11.81 -11.88 2.96
C GLU A 40 12.01 -11.40 4.42
N PHE A 41 11.13 -10.54 4.96
CA PHE A 41 11.20 -10.11 6.37
C PHE A 41 11.05 -11.28 7.34
N HIS A 42 10.32 -12.33 6.97
CA HIS A 42 10.02 -13.49 7.82
C HIS A 42 10.98 -14.67 7.61
N THR A 43 11.82 -14.63 6.58
CA THR A 43 12.79 -15.71 6.32
C THR A 43 14.03 -15.65 7.22
N ILE A 44 14.52 -16.80 7.69
CA ILE A 44 15.72 -16.91 8.54
C ILE A 44 17.02 -16.86 7.71
N ARG A 45 16.93 -17.16 6.40
CA ARG A 45 18.10 -17.46 5.53
C ARG A 45 18.70 -16.26 4.79
N VAL A 46 18.16 -15.05 4.94
CA VAL A 46 18.66 -13.88 4.21
C VAL A 46 19.64 -13.12 5.10
N GLY A 47 20.91 -13.03 4.66
CA GLY A 47 21.97 -12.34 5.40
C GLY A 47 21.74 -10.83 5.59
N ILE A 48 20.79 -10.24 4.86
CA ILE A 48 20.37 -8.84 4.99
C ILE A 48 18.84 -8.78 4.91
N LYS A 49 18.17 -8.38 5.99
CA LYS A 49 16.71 -8.17 5.97
C LYS A 49 16.34 -7.02 5.02
N PRO A 50 15.23 -7.11 4.29
CA PRO A 50 14.74 -6.01 3.44
C PRO A 50 14.48 -4.74 4.25
N SER A 51 14.59 -3.58 3.59
CA SER A 51 14.41 -2.28 4.23
C SER A 51 12.94 -2.01 4.55
N LYS A 52 12.67 -1.48 5.75
CA LYS A 52 11.33 -0.96 6.11
C LYS A 52 10.99 0.34 5.37
N ASP A 53 11.99 1.01 4.79
CA ASP A 53 11.82 2.22 3.98
C ASP A 53 11.42 1.88 2.54
N TRP A 54 10.19 1.42 2.37
CA TRP A 54 9.63 1.11 1.06
C TRP A 54 8.26 1.74 0.84
N ALA A 55 7.85 1.80 -0.42
CA ALA A 55 6.53 2.31 -0.82
C ALA A 55 5.98 1.52 -2.00
N THR A 56 4.66 1.52 -2.16
CA THR A 56 3.97 0.95 -3.32
C THR A 56 2.78 1.82 -3.73
N THR A 57 2.19 1.55 -4.89
CA THR A 57 1.02 2.27 -5.39
C THR A 57 0.02 1.33 -6.06
N GLY A 58 -1.25 1.68 -6.00
CA GLY A 58 -2.29 0.94 -6.70
C GLY A 58 -3.58 1.74 -6.80
N VAL A 59 -4.48 1.28 -7.66
CA VAL A 59 -5.84 1.79 -7.82
C VAL A 59 -6.77 0.99 -6.93
N ILE A 60 -7.66 1.67 -6.21
CA ILE A 60 -8.71 1.01 -5.44
C ILE A 60 -9.74 0.42 -6.39
N ASP A 61 -9.93 -0.90 -6.35
CA ASP A 61 -10.93 -1.61 -7.15
C ASP A 61 -11.94 -2.39 -6.28
N GLN A 62 -11.76 -2.42 -4.95
CA GLN A 62 -12.79 -2.77 -3.98
C GLN A 62 -12.67 -1.89 -2.74
N TYR A 63 -13.82 -1.51 -2.17
CA TYR A 63 -13.90 -0.63 -0.99
C TYR A 63 -14.94 -1.17 0.00
N PHE A 64 -14.48 -1.43 1.23
CA PHE A 64 -15.27 -1.93 2.34
C PHE A 64 -15.21 -0.93 3.51
N PRO A 65 -16.11 0.08 3.55
CA PRO A 65 -16.12 1.08 4.62
C PRO A 65 -16.60 0.48 5.95
N GLN A 66 -16.08 1.02 7.04
CA GLN A 66 -16.54 0.80 8.42
C GLN A 66 -16.57 2.15 9.15
N ASP A 67 -17.18 2.21 10.32
CA ASP A 67 -17.35 3.48 11.05
C ASP A 67 -16.02 4.14 11.46
N SER A 68 -14.98 3.35 11.72
CA SER A 68 -13.69 3.83 12.26
C SER A 68 -12.48 3.49 11.41
N PHE A 69 -12.66 2.72 10.34
CA PHE A 69 -11.62 2.32 9.40
C PHE A 69 -12.24 1.92 8.06
N CYS A 70 -11.41 1.60 7.08
CA CYS A 70 -11.88 0.89 5.90
C CYS A 70 -10.86 -0.16 5.45
N VAL A 71 -11.36 -1.15 4.70
CA VAL A 71 -10.52 -2.09 3.96
C VAL A 71 -10.67 -1.79 2.49
N VAL A 72 -9.56 -1.65 1.78
CA VAL A 72 -9.54 -1.49 0.33
C VAL A 72 -8.72 -2.59 -0.31
N ARG A 73 -9.12 -3.02 -1.50
CA ARG A 73 -8.24 -3.75 -2.40
C ARG A 73 -7.61 -2.74 -3.34
N ILE A 74 -6.27 -2.72 -3.40
CA ILE A 74 -5.53 -1.95 -4.40
C ILE A 74 -4.94 -2.90 -5.43
N THR A 75 -4.98 -2.51 -6.70
CA THR A 75 -4.47 -3.29 -7.83
C THR A 75 -3.58 -2.46 -8.74
N ASP A 76 -2.69 -3.12 -9.49
CA ASP A 76 -1.91 -2.53 -10.57
C ASP A 76 -2.66 -2.51 -11.92
N LEU A 77 -3.93 -2.94 -11.94
CA LEU A 77 -4.77 -3.15 -13.13
C LEU A 77 -4.27 -4.25 -14.08
N ARG A 78 -3.31 -5.07 -13.65
CA ARG A 78 -2.75 -6.21 -14.42
C ARG A 78 -3.00 -7.56 -13.76
N GLY A 79 -3.73 -7.58 -12.65
CA GLY A 79 -4.15 -8.79 -11.92
C GLY A 79 -3.57 -8.88 -10.51
N GLU A 80 -2.48 -8.16 -10.23
CA GLU A 80 -1.85 -8.15 -8.92
C GLU A 80 -2.61 -7.21 -7.99
N HIS A 81 -2.78 -7.64 -6.74
CA HIS A 81 -3.52 -6.87 -5.76
C HIS A 81 -3.08 -7.17 -4.33
N VAL A 82 -3.34 -6.21 -3.44
CA VAL A 82 -3.19 -6.39 -1.99
C VAL A 82 -4.37 -5.76 -1.26
N HIS A 83 -4.69 -6.30 -0.09
CA HIS A 83 -5.67 -5.69 0.81
C HIS A 83 -4.97 -4.75 1.77
N VAL A 84 -5.56 -3.57 1.97
CA VAL A 84 -4.99 -2.49 2.79
C VAL A 84 -6.03 -2.08 3.82
N TYR A 85 -5.62 -2.12 5.08
CA TYR A 85 -6.41 -1.61 6.20
C TYR A 85 -5.99 -0.16 6.44
N ILE A 86 -6.93 0.78 6.30
CA ILE A 86 -6.70 2.20 6.54
C ILE A 86 -7.46 2.59 7.80
N THR A 87 -6.73 2.93 8.86
CA THR A 87 -7.27 3.19 10.19
C THR A 87 -6.86 4.58 10.70
N GLY A 88 -7.44 4.99 11.83
CA GLY A 88 -6.96 6.12 12.62
C GLY A 88 -6.88 7.45 11.86
N LYS A 89 -5.76 8.17 12.01
CA LYS A 89 -5.57 9.50 11.41
C LYS A 89 -5.59 9.45 9.88
N ALA A 90 -5.05 8.40 9.26
CA ALA A 90 -5.03 8.25 7.81
C ALA A 90 -6.45 8.11 7.24
N TYR A 91 -7.29 7.32 7.90
CA TYR A 91 -8.70 7.20 7.51
C TYR A 91 -9.45 8.51 7.72
N LYS A 92 -9.42 9.08 8.93
CA LYS A 92 -10.15 10.32 9.27
C LYS A 92 -9.78 11.51 8.38
N GLN A 93 -8.52 11.62 7.97
CA GLN A 93 -8.05 12.71 7.13
C GLN A 93 -8.51 12.60 5.67
N TYR A 94 -8.64 11.38 5.15
CA TYR A 94 -8.88 11.13 3.72
C TYR A 94 -10.16 10.36 3.43
N GLU A 95 -11.04 10.15 4.42
CA GLU A 95 -12.27 9.36 4.33
C GLU A 95 -13.09 9.67 3.06
N ARG A 96 -13.36 10.95 2.79
CA ARG A 96 -14.14 11.38 1.60
C ARG A 96 -13.44 11.15 0.26
N ALA A 97 -12.14 10.88 0.28
CA ALA A 97 -11.30 10.68 -0.91
C ALA A 97 -10.93 9.21 -1.14
N ILE A 98 -11.06 8.37 -0.12
CA ILE A 98 -10.83 6.93 -0.22
C ILE A 98 -12.09 6.32 -0.84
N GLY A 99 -11.96 5.82 -2.06
CA GLY A 99 -13.08 5.22 -2.78
C GLY A 99 -12.62 4.56 -4.07
N MET A 100 -13.56 3.88 -4.72
CA MET A 100 -13.33 3.20 -6.00
C MET A 100 -12.68 4.12 -7.05
N GLY A 101 -11.64 3.62 -7.71
CA GLY A 101 -10.87 4.36 -8.72
C GLY A 101 -9.85 5.35 -8.17
N SER A 102 -9.82 5.58 -6.85
CA SER A 102 -8.76 6.40 -6.24
C SER A 102 -7.41 5.70 -6.31
N ILE A 103 -6.36 6.46 -6.60
CA ILE A 103 -4.98 5.98 -6.61
C ILE A 103 -4.34 6.26 -5.26
N LEU A 104 -3.87 5.21 -4.60
CA LEU A 104 -3.17 5.29 -3.33
C LEU A 104 -1.69 5.10 -3.52
N VAL A 105 -0.91 5.83 -2.72
CA VAL A 105 0.52 5.60 -2.53
C VAL A 105 0.71 5.28 -1.06
N LEU A 106 1.19 4.07 -0.78
CA LEU A 106 1.46 3.59 0.57
C LEU A 106 2.94 3.73 0.85
N LYS A 107 3.29 4.46 1.91
CA LYS A 107 4.66 4.64 2.36
C LYS A 107 4.85 3.93 3.69
N ARG A 108 5.92 3.12 3.80
CA ARG A 108 6.28 2.35 5.00
C ARG A 108 5.05 1.63 5.60
N PRO A 109 4.25 0.91 4.78
CA PRO A 109 3.09 0.21 5.32
C PRO A 109 3.56 -0.88 6.29
N GLU A 110 2.75 -1.11 7.32
CA GLU A 110 2.96 -2.22 8.23
C GLU A 110 2.35 -3.49 7.61
N SER A 111 3.14 -4.56 7.56
CA SER A 111 2.65 -5.86 7.12
C SER A 111 1.97 -6.54 8.29
N LEU A 112 0.69 -6.87 8.13
CA LEU A 112 0.00 -7.75 9.05
C LEU A 112 0.43 -9.19 8.72
N CYS A 113 1.06 -9.87 9.67
CA CYS A 113 1.25 -11.31 9.54
C CYS A 113 -0.13 -11.96 9.38
N PRO A 114 -0.26 -13.01 8.55
CA PRO A 114 -1.40 -13.90 8.66
C PRO A 114 -1.50 -14.32 10.13
N PRO A 115 -2.71 -14.36 10.74
CA PRO A 115 -2.86 -15.01 12.02
C PRO A 115 -2.23 -16.39 11.87
N ASP A 116 -1.30 -16.74 12.77
CA ASP A 116 -0.68 -18.05 12.76
C ASP A 116 -1.81 -19.05 12.59
N VAL A 117 -1.82 -19.74 11.44
CA VAL A 117 -2.57 -20.98 11.33
C VAL A 117 -1.80 -21.88 12.28
N LYS A 118 -2.15 -21.82 13.57
CA LYS A 118 -1.84 -22.86 14.52
C LYS A 118 -2.35 -24.11 13.84
N LYS A 119 -1.42 -24.85 13.23
CA LYS A 119 -1.60 -26.25 12.96
C LYS A 119 -1.93 -26.83 14.32
N ASN A 120 -3.22 -27.02 14.57
CA ASN A 120 -3.68 -27.94 15.59
C ASN A 120 -3.24 -29.32 15.09
N GLU A 121 -1.99 -29.66 15.38
CA GLU A 121 -1.55 -31.05 15.52
C GLU A 121 -1.92 -31.51 16.93
#